data_AF-A0A707AX87-F1
#
_entry.id   AF-A0A707AX87-F1
#
_cell.length_a   1.000
_cell.length_b   1.000
_cell.length_c   1.000
_cell.angle_alpha   90.00
_cell.angle_beta   90.00
_cell.angle_gamma   90.00
#
_symmetry.space_group_name_H-M   'P 1'
#
loop_
_entity.id
_entity.type
_entity.pdbx_description
1 polymer ?
#
loop_
_entity_poly.entity_id
_entity_poly.type
_entity_poly.pdbx_seq_one_letter_code
_entity_poly.pdbx_strand_id
1 'polypeptide(L)' 'TFVKARKASGVNFSNNPPTFHEIRSLAGRLYKNEHGEVFAQKLLGHTSANTTKLYLDERDDKAYMML' A
#
# COMPACT_ATOMS: atom_id res chain seq x y z
N THR A 1 6.38 -17.45 3.28
CA THR A 1 5.86 -16.23 3.92
C THR A 1 6.20 -15.03 3.04
N PHE A 2 5.42 -13.96 3.10
CA PHE A 2 5.65 -12.75 2.30
C PHE A 2 7.07 -12.21 2.44
N VAL A 3 7.62 -12.18 3.67
CA VAL A 3 9.00 -11.73 3.91
C VAL A 3 10.04 -12.57 3.16
N LYS A 4 9.86 -13.89 3.05
CA LYS A 4 10.77 -14.76 2.28
C LYS A 4 10.71 -14.40 0.78
N ALA A 5 9.51 -14.22 0.23
CA ALA A 5 9.32 -13.82 -1.17
C ALA A 5 9.91 -12.42 -1.45
N ARG A 6 9.67 -11.45 -0.57
CA ARG A 6 10.23 -10.09 -0.66
C ARG A 6 11.77 -10.10 -0.66
N LYS A 7 12.41 -10.96 0.14
CA LYS A 7 13.87 -11.11 0.14
C LYS A 7 14.38 -11.78 -1.14
N ALA A 8 13.62 -12.74 -1.68
CA ALA A 8 13.97 -13.46 -2.89
C ALA A 8 13.73 -12.65 -4.18
N SER A 9 12.97 -11.56 -4.13
CA SER A 9 12.66 -10.75 -5.33
C SER A 9 13.83 -9.93 -5.85
N GLY A 10 14.93 -9.81 -5.09
CA GLY A 10 16.11 -9.03 -5.49
C GLY A 10 15.88 -7.51 -5.54
N VAL A 11 14.76 -7.02 -5.01
CA VAL A 11 14.44 -5.59 -4.95
C VAL A 11 15.16 -4.94 -3.78
N ASN A 12 15.75 -3.77 -4.00
CA ASN A 12 16.34 -2.95 -2.94
C ASN A 12 15.25 -2.15 -2.22
N PHE A 13 15.20 -2.29 -0.90
CA PHE A 13 14.26 -1.57 -0.06
C PHE A 13 15.02 -0.66 0.90
N SER A 14 14.33 0.35 1.43
CA SER A 14 14.86 1.16 2.52
C SER A 14 14.93 0.37 3.84
N ASN A 15 15.33 1.06 4.92
CA ASN A 15 15.40 0.50 6.27
C ASN A 15 14.07 -0.06 6.79
N ASN A 16 12.93 0.34 6.21
CA ASN A 16 11.60 -0.12 6.58
C ASN A 16 10.88 -0.74 5.35
N PRO A 17 11.26 -1.97 4.94
CA PRO A 17 10.69 -2.59 3.75
C PRO A 17 9.20 -2.92 3.92
N PRO A 18 8.39 -2.82 2.85
CA PRO A 18 6.93 -2.99 2.89
C PRO A 18 6.57 -4.38 3.39
N THR A 19 5.59 -4.49 4.28
CA THR A 19 5.13 -5.77 4.84
C THR A 19 3.94 -6.33 4.04
N PHE A 20 3.43 -7.51 4.42
CA PHE A 20 2.25 -8.06 3.76
C PHE A 20 1.03 -7.13 3.85
N HIS A 21 0.92 -6.35 4.94
CA HIS A 21 -0.17 -5.38 5.14
C HIS A 21 -0.16 -4.27 4.09
N GLU A 22 0.99 -3.93 3.50
CA GLU A 22 1.11 -2.88 2.48
C GLU A 22 0.39 -3.24 1.17
N ILE A 23 0.08 -4.51 0.93
CA ILE A 23 -0.77 -4.94 -0.21
C ILE A 23 -2.16 -4.29 -0.10
N ARG A 24 -2.67 -4.10 1.12
CA ARG A 24 -3.97 -3.47 1.35
C ARG A 24 -3.97 -1.99 0.96
N SER A 25 -2.91 -1.25 1.32
CA SER A 25 -2.72 0.14 0.90
C SER A 25 -2.54 0.26 -0.61
N LEU A 26 -1.77 -0.66 -1.22
CA LEU A 26 -1.62 -0.73 -2.67
C LEU A 26 -2.97 -0.95 -3.38
N ALA A 27 -3.76 -1.92 -2.93
CA ALA A 27 -5.09 -2.17 -3.48
C ALA A 27 -6.00 -0.94 -3.34
N GLY A 28 -5.98 -0.27 -2.18
CA GLY A 28 -6.71 0.98 -1.96
C GLY A 28 -6.41 2.03 -3.02
N ARG A 29 -5.12 2.27 -3.30
CA ARG A 29 -4.68 3.26 -4.29
C ARG A 29 -5.08 2.89 -5.72
N LEU A 30 -4.89 1.63 -6.12
CA LEU A 30 -5.25 1.16 -7.46
C LEU A 30 -6.75 1.29 -7.70
N TYR A 31 -7.58 0.82 -6.77
CA TYR A 31 -9.04 0.89 -6.90
C TYR A 31 -9.60 2.29 -6.72
N LYS A 32 -8.92 3.17 -5.96
CA LYS A 32 -9.25 4.60 -5.95
C LYS A 32 -9.06 5.19 -7.36
N ASN A 33 -7.98 4.86 -8.05
CA ASN A 33 -7.71 5.36 -9.39
C ASN A 33 -8.70 4.79 -10.42
N GLU A 34 -9.09 3.51 -10.29
CA GLU A 34 -9.99 2.84 -11.23
C GLU A 34 -11.48 3.12 -11.00
N HIS A 35 -11.91 3.25 -9.74
CA HIS A 35 -13.33 3.29 -9.36
C HIS A 35 -13.70 4.43 -8.39
N GLY A 36 -12.73 5.26 -8.00
CA GLY A 36 -12.93 6.38 -7.10
C GLY A 36 -12.79 6.02 -5.61
N GLU A 37 -12.64 7.07 -4.79
CA GLU A 37 -12.33 6.95 -3.37
C GLU A 37 -13.44 6.27 -2.54
N VAL A 38 -14.71 6.53 -2.86
CA VAL A 38 -15.85 5.90 -2.16
C VAL A 38 -15.88 4.39 -2.37
N PHE A 39 -15.53 3.93 -3.58
CA PHE A 39 -15.42 2.51 -3.86
C PHE A 39 -14.26 1.90 -3.06
N ALA A 40 -13.09 2.53 -3.10
CA ALA A 40 -11.92 2.08 -2.34
C ALA A 40 -12.20 2.02 -0.82
N GLN A 41 -12.88 3.01 -0.25
CA GLN A 41 -13.27 3.00 1.17
C GLN A 41 -14.14 1.78 1.53
N LYS A 42 -15.15 1.48 0.70
CA LYS A 42 -16.05 0.33 0.91
C LYS A 42 -15.32 -0.99 0.75
N LEU A 43 -14.45 -1.11 -0.28
CA LEU A 43 -13.61 -2.28 -0.50
C LEU A 43 -12.67 -2.52 0.70
N LEU A 44 -12.10 -1.45 1.24
CA LEU A 44 -11.28 -1.48 2.44
C LEU A 44 -12.11 -1.61 3.73
N GLY A 45 -13.44 -1.65 3.67
CA GLY A 45 -14.29 -1.81 4.86
C GLY A 45 -14.04 -0.75 5.94
N HIS A 46 -13.61 0.45 5.57
CA HIS A 46 -13.33 1.52 6.53
C HIS A 46 -14.58 2.33 6.81
N THR A 47 -15.01 2.36 8.07
CA THR A 47 -16.14 3.18 8.51
C THR A 47 -15.85 4.67 8.38
N SER A 48 -14.59 5.08 8.62
CA SER A 48 -14.16 6.47 8.56
C SER A 48 -13.36 6.78 7.30
N ALA A 49 -13.70 7.89 6.64
CA ALA A 49 -12.93 8.42 5.51
C ALA A 49 -11.50 8.78 5.91
N ASN A 50 -11.25 9.20 7.16
CA ASN A 50 -9.91 9.50 7.64
C ASN A 50 -9.01 8.26 7.66
N THR A 51 -9.56 7.09 8.00
CA THR A 51 -8.83 5.83 7.90
C THR A 51 -8.49 5.51 6.45
N THR A 52 -9.44 5.68 5.52
CA THR A 52 -9.17 5.49 4.09
C THR A 52 -8.04 6.38 3.60
N LYS A 53 -8.04 7.67 3.96
CA LYS A 53 -6.97 8.60 3.58
C LYS A 53 -5.58 8.11 3.98
N LEU A 54 -5.42 7.51 5.17
CA LEU A 54 -4.15 6.94 5.63
C LEU A 54 -3.62 5.77 4.77
N TYR A 55 -4.53 5.04 4.09
CA TYR A 55 -4.20 3.93 3.18
C TYR A 55 -4.03 4.39 1.73
N LEU A 56 -4.65 5.50 1.36
CA LEU A 56 -4.52 6.11 0.03
C LEU A 56 -3.30 7.03 -0.08
N ASP A 57 -2.71 7.40 1.04
CA ASP A 57 -1.45 8.12 1.13
C ASP A 57 -0.29 7.27 0.59
N GLU A 58 0.43 7.81 -0.41
CA GLU A 58 1.56 7.14 -1.06
C GLU A 58 2.83 7.18 -0.20
N ARG A 59 2.86 8.02 0.84
CA ARG A 59 3.95 8.15 1.80
C ARG A 59 5.31 8.27 1.13
N ASP A 60 5.44 9.26 0.24
CA ASP A 60 6.72 9.82 -0.26
C ASP A 60 7.82 8.79 -0.52
N ASP A 61 7.50 7.69 -1.21
CA ASP A 61 8.42 6.68 -1.76
C ASP A 61 9.51 6.12 -0.82
N LYS A 62 9.41 6.34 0.50
CA LYS A 62 10.48 5.97 1.46
C LYS A 62 10.66 4.47 1.62
N ALA A 63 9.85 3.64 0.98
CA ALA A 63 9.96 2.18 1.02
C ALA A 63 10.98 1.64 0.00
N TYR A 64 11.20 2.37 -1.10
CA TYR A 64 12.03 1.94 -2.21
C TYR A 64 13.21 2.89 -2.39
N MET A 65 14.38 2.34 -2.67
CA MET A 65 15.48 3.14 -3.18
C MET A 65 15.39 3.08 -4.70
N MET A 66 14.90 4.15 -5.34
CA MET A 66 15.17 4.32 -6.78
C MET A 66 16.68 4.52 -6.92
N LEU A 67 17.36 3.56 -7.58
CA LEU A 67 18.75 3.70 -8.01
C LEU A 67 18.82 4.70 -9.17
#